data_AF-A0A7J2MAG1-F1
#
_entry.id   AF-A0A7J2MAG1-F1
#
_cell.length_a   1.000
_cell.length_b   1.000
_cell.length_c   1.000
_cell.angle_alpha   90.00
_cell.angle_beta   90.00
_cell.angle_gamma   90.00
#
_symmetry.space_group_name_H-M   'P 1'
#
loop_
_entity.id
_entity.type
_entity.pdbx_description
1 polymer ?
#
loop_
_entity_poly.entity_id
_entity_poly.type
_entity_poly.pdbx_seq_one_letter_code
_entity_poly.pdbx_strand_id
1 'polypeptide(L)'
;MPGAKPIAETLAKKQKEISIAEFFERNKQILGFDSLTRALITCVKEAVDNALDACEESGILPDIFVKIETMDGDEYKITVEDNGPGIVKSQIPHVFARLLYGSRFHTLKQSRGQQGIGISAAVLYSQLTTGKTTIITSKIGEGFPAHRVELLIDTKKNLPRIVKEEMDHWERRSGTRIEIFVKGKYVKNRKQSVYEYLRSTAIVNPHACIIFIEPDGTETVFERVVEELPEQPREIKPHPYGIELGTLLKMLKETKAKKITSFLSGDFSSISPQKAKEIVRIAEMNGNLNPKEIGLDEAKKLLAASKKVKLVSPPTDCLSPIGETLIKRGLRKETLQLSPEFISTDTRQANVFSGTPFMVESGIVYGGSLPKDGRVELLRFANRVPLLYQEGGCAITEAVKSMDWRRYGLEQKGGKGMPCGPAIILVHVA
;
A
#
# COMPACT_ATOMS: atom_id res chain seq x y z
N MET A 1 14.53 -32.43 50.86
CA MET A 1 14.90 -32.20 49.45
C MET A 1 13.98 -31.12 48.91
N PRO A 2 14.48 -29.98 48.39
CA PRO A 2 13.62 -28.93 47.86
C PRO A 2 12.91 -29.45 46.60
N GLY A 3 11.59 -29.28 46.55
CA GLY A 3 10.73 -29.80 45.50
C GLY A 3 11.19 -29.35 44.11
N ALA A 4 11.33 -30.32 43.19
CA ALA A 4 11.67 -30.05 41.80
C ALA A 4 10.64 -29.07 41.22
N LYS A 5 11.13 -27.92 40.74
CA LYS A 5 10.25 -26.91 40.11
C LYS A 5 9.49 -27.55 38.95
N PRO A 6 8.20 -27.26 38.78
CA PRO A 6 7.41 -27.80 37.67
C PRO A 6 8.13 -27.57 36.34
N ILE A 7 8.14 -28.59 35.48
CA ILE A 7 8.74 -28.52 34.14
C ILE A 7 8.15 -27.34 33.36
N ALA A 8 6.87 -27.02 33.59
CA ALA A 8 6.19 -25.86 33.04
C ALA A 8 6.83 -24.51 33.42
N GLU A 9 7.28 -24.31 34.67
CA GLU A 9 7.98 -23.07 35.07
C GLU A 9 9.37 -22.97 34.42
N THR A 10 10.01 -24.12 34.22
CA THR A 10 11.33 -24.20 33.57
C THR A 10 11.21 -23.96 32.06
N LEU A 11 10.11 -24.40 31.44
CA LEU A 11 9.77 -24.12 30.04
C LEU A 11 9.29 -22.67 29.85
N ALA A 12 8.51 -22.12 30.78
CA ALA A 12 8.07 -20.73 30.74
C ALA A 12 9.25 -19.75 30.79
N LYS A 13 10.29 -20.05 31.58
CA LYS A 13 11.55 -19.27 31.57
C LYS A 13 12.32 -19.30 30.24
N LYS A 14 12.06 -20.29 29.39
CA LYS A 14 12.63 -20.36 28.03
C LYS A 14 11.81 -19.60 27.01
N GLN A 15 10.58 -19.17 27.34
CA GLN A 15 9.80 -18.30 26.46
C GLN A 15 10.41 -16.90 26.51
N LYS A 16 10.92 -16.43 25.37
CA LYS A 16 11.42 -15.07 25.19
C LYS A 16 10.51 -14.36 24.21
N GLU A 17 10.23 -13.09 24.48
CA GLU A 17 9.60 -12.22 23.48
C GLU A 17 10.52 -12.12 22.27
N ILE A 18 9.94 -12.33 21.08
CA ILE A 18 10.67 -12.25 19.81
C ILE A 18 10.93 -10.77 19.54
N SER A 19 12.20 -10.39 19.39
CA SER A 19 12.55 -9.02 19.01
C SER A 19 12.08 -8.72 17.58
N ILE A 20 11.92 -7.44 17.24
CA ILE A 20 11.50 -7.07 15.88
C ILE A 20 12.55 -7.44 14.85
N ALA A 21 13.84 -7.36 15.19
CA ALA A 21 14.89 -7.85 14.31
C ALA A 21 14.73 -9.34 14.02
N GLU A 22 14.44 -10.14 15.04
CA GLU A 22 14.25 -11.59 14.88
C GLU A 22 12.96 -11.90 14.09
N PHE A 23 11.90 -11.12 14.29
CA PHE A 23 10.71 -11.17 13.44
C PHE A 23 11.05 -10.83 11.98
N PHE A 24 11.81 -9.76 11.75
CA PHE A 24 12.21 -9.34 10.41
C PHE A 24 13.09 -10.39 9.73
N GLU A 25 14.09 -10.93 10.42
CA GLU A 25 14.99 -11.96 9.90
C GLU A 25 14.27 -13.24 9.53
N ARG A 26 13.32 -13.68 10.37
CA ARG A 26 12.50 -14.86 10.10
C ARG A 26 11.45 -14.63 9.01
N ASN A 27 11.03 -13.38 8.78
CA ASN A 27 9.94 -13.03 7.86
C ASN A 27 10.38 -12.14 6.67
N LYS A 28 11.67 -12.13 6.29
CA LYS A 28 12.19 -11.36 5.14
C LYS A 28 11.36 -11.53 3.87
N GLN A 29 10.88 -12.76 3.63
CA GLN A 29 10.07 -13.09 2.46
C GLN A 29 8.72 -12.38 2.44
N ILE A 30 8.05 -12.31 3.60
CA ILE A 30 6.73 -11.66 3.75
C ILE A 30 6.88 -10.14 3.56
N LEU A 31 7.99 -9.58 4.03
CA LEU A 31 8.27 -8.14 3.95
C LEU A 31 8.86 -7.69 2.60
N GLY A 32 9.11 -8.62 1.67
CA GLY A 32 9.64 -8.28 0.34
C GLY A 32 11.15 -8.04 0.28
N PHE A 33 11.92 -8.61 1.21
CA PHE A 33 13.38 -8.53 1.29
C PHE A 33 14.04 -9.91 1.09
N ASP A 34 13.42 -10.78 0.28
CA ASP A 34 13.89 -12.15 0.00
C ASP A 34 15.15 -12.21 -0.87
N SER A 35 15.34 -11.23 -1.74
CA SER A 35 16.40 -11.15 -2.73
C SER A 35 16.95 -9.73 -2.84
N LEU A 36 18.22 -9.59 -3.20
CA LEU A 36 18.89 -8.29 -3.30
C LEU A 36 18.24 -7.34 -4.32
N THR A 37 17.69 -7.88 -5.42
CA THR A 37 16.96 -7.08 -6.41
C THR A 37 15.61 -6.63 -5.86
N ARG A 38 14.85 -7.52 -5.22
CA ARG A 38 13.54 -7.17 -4.65
C ARG A 38 13.67 -6.20 -3.49
N ALA A 39 14.67 -6.37 -2.62
CA ALA A 39 14.93 -5.47 -1.50
C ALA A 39 15.10 -4.02 -1.96
N LEU A 40 15.89 -3.80 -3.01
CA LEU A 40 16.14 -2.47 -3.57
C LEU A 40 14.85 -1.86 -4.16
N ILE A 41 14.05 -2.65 -4.90
CA ILE A 41 12.75 -2.21 -5.42
C ILE A 41 11.76 -1.90 -4.29
N THR A 42 11.70 -2.75 -3.25
CA THR A 42 10.84 -2.54 -2.08
C THR A 42 11.20 -1.23 -1.36
N CYS A 43 12.48 -0.93 -1.16
CA CYS A 43 12.89 0.35 -0.54
C CYS A 43 12.44 1.56 -1.35
N VAL A 44 12.65 1.55 -2.67
CA VAL A 44 12.18 2.64 -3.55
C VAL A 44 10.66 2.74 -3.51
N LYS A 45 9.96 1.60 -3.60
CA LYS A 45 8.51 1.54 -3.56
C LYS A 45 7.94 2.19 -2.30
N GLU A 46 8.40 1.77 -1.13
CA GLU A 46 7.86 2.27 0.13
C GLU A 46 8.14 3.76 0.34
N ALA A 47 9.26 4.26 -0.18
CA ALA A 47 9.59 5.69 -0.13
C ALA A 47 8.73 6.52 -1.11
N VAL A 48 8.57 6.05 -2.35
CA VAL A 48 7.76 6.73 -3.39
C VAL A 48 6.28 6.71 -3.05
N ASP A 49 5.74 5.57 -2.58
CA ASP A 49 4.33 5.46 -2.17
C ASP A 49 4.01 6.44 -1.03
N ASN A 50 4.91 6.60 -0.06
CA ASN A 50 4.75 7.56 1.04
C ASN A 50 4.85 9.02 0.58
N ALA A 51 5.77 9.33 -0.34
CA ALA A 51 5.90 10.64 -0.95
C ALA A 51 4.61 11.04 -1.70
N LEU A 52 4.07 10.14 -2.52
CA LEU A 52 2.80 10.34 -3.24
C LEU A 52 1.64 10.59 -2.27
N ASP A 53 1.49 9.75 -1.25
CA ASP A 53 0.43 9.90 -0.25
C ASP A 53 0.54 11.25 0.50
N ALA A 54 1.74 11.66 0.89
CA ALA A 54 1.95 12.92 1.63
C ALA A 54 1.60 14.16 0.80
N CYS A 55 1.95 14.15 -0.50
CA CYS A 55 1.61 15.22 -1.43
C CYS A 55 0.10 15.28 -1.68
N GLU A 56 -0.52 14.13 -1.98
CA GLU A 56 -1.95 14.03 -2.26
C GLU A 56 -2.80 14.44 -1.06
N GLU A 57 -2.46 13.99 0.16
CA GLU A 57 -3.17 14.34 1.39
C GLU A 57 -3.12 15.85 1.67
N SER A 58 -2.08 16.54 1.19
CA SER A 58 -1.85 17.98 1.40
C SER A 58 -2.33 18.86 0.25
N GLY A 59 -2.92 18.29 -0.79
CA GLY A 59 -3.36 19.06 -1.96
C GLY A 59 -2.20 19.59 -2.81
N ILE A 60 -1.02 18.96 -2.77
CA ILE A 60 0.17 19.34 -3.53
C ILE A 60 0.36 18.36 -4.69
N LEU A 61 0.59 18.88 -5.91
CA LEU A 61 0.96 18.05 -7.05
C LEU A 61 2.36 17.43 -6.83
N PRO A 62 2.50 16.10 -6.80
CA PRO A 62 3.76 15.46 -6.42
C PRO A 62 4.88 15.73 -7.43
N ASP A 63 6.00 16.24 -6.94
CA ASP A 63 7.30 16.22 -7.62
C ASP A 63 8.25 15.36 -6.80
N ILE A 64 8.58 14.19 -7.34
CA ILE A 64 9.37 13.17 -6.66
C ILE A 64 10.69 13.01 -7.38
N PHE A 65 11.77 13.12 -6.64
CA PHE A 65 13.12 12.86 -7.12
C PHE A 65 13.64 11.55 -6.52
N VAL A 66 14.03 10.61 -7.38
CA VAL A 66 14.58 9.30 -7.00
C VAL A 66 15.98 9.20 -7.58
N LYS A 67 16.99 8.98 -6.73
CA LYS A 67 18.36 8.76 -7.15
C LYS A 67 18.92 7.51 -6.51
N ILE A 68 19.59 6.68 -7.29
CA ILE A 68 20.27 5.49 -6.79
C ILE A 68 21.75 5.62 -7.14
N GLU A 69 22.61 5.54 -6.12
CA GLU A 69 24.06 5.66 -6.28
C GLU A 69 24.72 4.35 -5.84
N THR A 70 25.65 3.85 -6.65
CA THR A 70 26.50 2.71 -6.27
C THR A 70 27.52 3.18 -5.23
N MET A 71 27.60 2.47 -4.12
CA MET A 71 28.60 2.66 -3.07
C MET A 71 29.65 1.53 -3.17
N ASP A 72 30.40 1.27 -2.10
CA ASP A 72 31.38 0.19 -2.07
C ASP A 72 30.71 -1.20 -2.15
N GLY A 73 31.16 -2.02 -3.10
CA GLY A 73 30.68 -3.40 -3.27
C GLY A 73 29.22 -3.48 -3.76
N ASP A 74 28.40 -4.27 -3.05
CA ASP A 74 26.97 -4.47 -3.35
C ASP A 74 26.06 -3.50 -2.60
N GLU A 75 26.59 -2.37 -2.11
CA GLU A 75 25.82 -1.36 -1.40
C GLU A 75 25.35 -0.25 -2.33
N TYR A 76 24.11 0.19 -2.13
CA TYR A 76 23.48 1.27 -2.87
C TYR A 76 22.93 2.31 -1.90
N LYS A 77 23.10 3.58 -2.24
CA LYS A 77 22.42 4.69 -1.58
C LYS A 77 21.18 5.04 -2.40
N ILE A 78 20.02 4.93 -1.77
CA ILE A 78 18.73 5.32 -2.36
C ILE A 78 18.34 6.66 -1.75
N THR A 79 18.17 7.67 -2.57
CA THR A 79 17.67 8.98 -2.18
C THR A 79 16.29 9.16 -2.80
N VAL A 80 15.29 9.44 -1.97
CA VAL A 80 13.94 9.84 -2.42
C VAL A 80 13.61 11.18 -1.78
N GLU A 81 13.26 12.16 -2.61
CA GLU A 81 12.86 13.50 -2.20
C GLU A 81 11.47 13.83 -2.76
N ASP A 82 10.64 14.44 -1.93
CA ASP A 82 9.31 14.95 -2.30
C ASP A 82 9.17 16.45 -2.03
N ASN A 83 8.20 17.06 -2.70
CA ASN A 83 7.78 18.46 -2.50
C ASN A 83 6.57 18.59 -1.57
N GLY A 84 6.30 17.59 -0.74
CA GLY A 84 5.14 17.53 0.14
C GLY A 84 5.17 18.54 1.29
N PRO A 85 4.30 18.37 2.31
CA PRO A 85 4.20 19.29 3.44
C PRO A 85 5.40 19.23 4.39
N GLY A 86 6.29 18.26 4.24
CA GLY A 86 7.28 17.91 5.25
C GLY A 86 6.68 17.22 6.47
N ILE A 87 7.54 16.85 7.41
CA ILE A 87 7.18 16.15 8.64
C ILE A 87 7.70 16.96 9.83
N VAL A 88 6.83 17.18 10.80
CA VAL A 88 7.19 17.87 12.05
C VAL A 88 8.32 17.12 12.73
N LYS A 89 9.37 17.83 13.15
CA LYS A 89 10.59 17.27 13.78
C LYS A 89 10.30 16.17 14.81
N SER A 90 9.34 16.37 15.71
CA SER A 90 9.00 15.42 16.77
C SER A 90 8.41 14.10 16.25
N GLN A 91 7.84 14.09 15.05
CA GLN A 91 7.23 12.91 14.42
C GLN A 91 8.19 12.15 13.50
N ILE A 92 9.25 12.79 12.98
CA ILE A 92 10.23 12.16 12.07
C ILE A 92 10.72 10.81 12.62
N PRO A 93 11.20 10.69 13.88
CA PRO A 93 11.70 9.41 14.37
C PRO A 93 10.60 8.34 14.45
N HIS A 94 9.37 8.72 14.74
CA HIS A 94 8.26 7.77 14.87
C HIS A 94 7.74 7.28 13.51
N VAL A 95 7.73 8.13 12.48
CA VAL A 95 7.29 7.75 11.14
C VAL A 95 8.24 6.73 10.51
N PHE A 96 9.55 6.91 10.69
CA PHE A 96 10.57 6.13 9.98
C PHE A 96 11.23 5.02 10.80
N ALA A 97 11.23 5.13 12.14
CA ALA A 97 11.96 4.22 13.01
C ALA A 97 11.08 3.59 14.11
N ARG A 98 9.77 3.47 13.84
CA ARG A 98 8.83 2.68 14.64
C ARG A 98 7.98 1.81 13.72
N LEU A 99 7.98 0.49 13.95
CA LEU A 99 7.12 -0.41 13.20
C LEU A 99 5.70 -0.39 13.76
N LEU A 100 4.71 -0.60 12.88
CA LEU A 100 3.28 -0.57 13.19
C LEU A 100 2.82 0.77 13.76
N TYR A 101 3.45 1.86 13.29
CA TYR A 101 3.09 3.22 13.67
C TYR A 101 2.41 3.92 12.50
N GLY A 102 1.20 4.43 12.72
CA GLY A 102 0.47 5.20 11.71
C GLY A 102 -1.03 5.28 11.98
N SER A 103 -1.67 6.30 11.42
CA SER A 103 -3.13 6.51 11.48
C SER A 103 -3.92 5.58 10.54
N ARG A 104 -3.24 4.88 9.62
CA ARG A 104 -3.83 4.04 8.57
C ARG A 104 -4.47 2.73 9.06
N PHE A 105 -4.24 2.32 10.31
CA PHE A 105 -4.78 1.08 10.88
C PHE A 105 -6.24 1.15 11.33
N HIS A 106 -6.75 2.35 11.56
CA HIS A 106 -8.04 2.56 12.22
C HIS A 106 -9.13 3.05 11.27
N THR A 107 -8.75 3.41 10.04
CA THR A 107 -9.63 4.06 9.07
C THR A 107 -9.81 3.16 7.85
N LEU A 108 -11.06 2.90 7.47
CA LEU A 108 -11.37 2.19 6.23
C LEU A 108 -11.49 3.23 5.12
N LYS A 109 -10.36 3.54 4.49
CA LYS A 109 -10.26 4.32 3.26
C LYS A 109 -9.24 3.67 2.33
N GLN A 110 -9.40 3.85 1.02
CA GLN A 110 -8.38 3.41 0.08
C GLN A 110 -7.04 4.09 0.38
N SER A 111 -5.96 3.31 0.36
CA SER A 111 -4.59 3.81 0.53
C SER A 111 -3.59 2.87 -0.15
N ARG A 112 -2.42 3.40 -0.52
CA ARG A 112 -1.33 2.63 -1.14
C ARG A 112 -0.69 1.62 -0.18
N GLY A 113 -0.62 1.95 1.11
CA GLY A 113 -0.03 1.11 2.17
C GLY A 113 -1.01 0.72 3.27
N GLN A 114 -1.18 -0.58 3.53
CA GLN A 114 -2.16 -1.11 4.50
C GLN A 114 -1.59 -1.40 5.90
N GLN A 115 -0.29 -1.72 6.01
CA GLN A 115 0.22 -2.41 7.21
C GLN A 115 1.09 -1.54 8.13
N GLY A 116 1.34 -0.27 7.83
CA GLY A 116 2.15 0.63 8.68
C GLY A 116 3.56 0.11 9.01
N ILE A 117 4.09 -0.78 8.17
CA ILE A 117 5.43 -1.40 8.29
C ILE A 117 6.38 -0.89 7.21
N GLY A 118 5.84 -0.37 6.10
CA GLY A 118 6.52 -0.11 4.83
C GLY A 118 7.90 0.52 4.96
N ILE A 119 7.95 1.83 5.23
CA ILE A 119 9.22 2.55 5.26
C ILE A 119 10.11 2.16 6.45
N SER A 120 9.53 1.85 7.60
CA SER A 120 10.27 1.36 8.77
C SER A 120 10.97 0.02 8.49
N ALA A 121 10.41 -0.82 7.62
CA ALA A 121 11.06 -2.05 7.17
C ALA A 121 12.24 -1.78 6.25
N ALA A 122 12.18 -0.76 5.39
CA ALA A 122 13.33 -0.32 4.58
C ALA A 122 14.48 0.22 5.47
N VAL A 123 14.14 1.01 6.49
CA VAL A 123 15.10 1.50 7.50
C VAL A 123 15.72 0.34 8.28
N LEU A 124 14.91 -0.63 8.71
CA LEU A 124 15.41 -1.81 9.40
C LEU A 124 16.31 -2.67 8.50
N TYR A 125 15.95 -2.83 7.22
CA TYR A 125 16.77 -3.54 6.24
C TYR A 125 18.14 -2.86 6.05
N SER A 126 18.15 -1.53 5.90
CA SER A 126 19.37 -0.71 5.86
C SER A 126 20.26 -1.00 7.06
N GLN A 127 19.71 -0.88 8.27
CA GLN A 127 20.45 -1.09 9.51
C GLN A 127 21.00 -2.51 9.64
N LEU A 128 20.24 -3.52 9.24
CA LEU A 128 20.66 -4.93 9.34
C LEU A 128 21.67 -5.35 8.26
N THR A 129 21.69 -4.67 7.11
CA THR A 129 22.56 -5.05 5.99
C THR A 129 23.84 -4.24 5.89
N THR A 130 23.78 -2.93 6.07
CA THR A 130 24.95 -2.03 5.95
C THR A 130 25.41 -1.47 7.29
N GLY A 131 24.54 -1.51 8.32
CA GLY A 131 24.83 -0.90 9.62
C GLY A 131 24.83 0.64 9.63
N LYS A 132 24.62 1.27 8.47
CA LYS A 132 24.60 2.74 8.32
C LYS A 132 23.28 3.31 8.84
N THR A 133 23.34 4.55 9.34
CA THR A 133 22.17 5.32 9.76
C THR A 133 21.34 5.73 8.56
N THR A 134 20.01 5.75 8.71
CA THR A 134 19.14 6.38 7.70
C THR A 134 19.15 7.88 7.94
N ILE A 135 19.37 8.68 6.90
CA ILE A 135 19.39 10.14 6.98
C ILE A 135 18.06 10.67 6.47
N ILE A 136 17.43 11.55 7.25
CA ILE A 136 16.14 12.13 6.90
C ILE A 136 16.25 13.64 7.04
N THR A 137 15.98 14.34 5.96
CA THR A 137 15.91 15.80 5.93
C THR A 137 14.48 16.22 5.67
N SER A 138 13.89 17.03 6.54
CA SER A 138 12.50 17.48 6.35
C SER A 138 12.33 18.96 6.68
N LYS A 139 11.51 19.64 5.88
CA LYS A 139 11.19 21.06 6.03
C LYS A 139 9.69 21.25 5.89
N ILE A 140 9.08 21.88 6.88
CA ILE A 140 7.62 22.03 7.01
C ILE A 140 7.05 23.25 6.29
N GLY A 141 7.90 24.15 5.78
CA GLY A 141 7.45 25.36 5.11
C GLY A 141 8.53 26.43 4.96
N GLU A 142 8.16 27.48 4.25
CA GLU A 142 9.00 28.64 4.01
C GLU A 142 9.27 29.39 5.33
N GLY A 143 10.53 29.76 5.57
CA GLY A 143 10.95 30.40 6.82
C GLY A 143 11.18 29.43 7.99
N PHE A 144 10.88 28.14 7.85
CA PHE A 144 11.25 27.12 8.83
C PHE A 144 12.62 26.49 8.48
N PRO A 145 13.46 26.16 9.47
CA PRO A 145 14.70 25.44 9.21
C PRO A 145 14.42 24.02 8.71
N ALA A 146 15.28 23.49 7.85
CA ALA A 146 15.24 22.07 7.53
C ALA A 146 15.90 21.30 8.68
N HIS A 147 15.28 20.20 9.09
CA HIS A 147 15.82 19.32 10.12
C HIS A 147 16.41 18.07 9.48
N ARG A 148 17.72 17.85 9.68
CA ARG A 148 18.44 16.65 9.25
C ARG A 148 18.67 15.74 10.46
N VAL A 149 18.09 14.54 10.41
CA VAL A 149 18.08 13.57 11.50
C VAL A 149 18.66 12.24 11.01
N GLU A 150 19.63 11.71 11.75
CA GLU A 150 20.17 10.37 11.53
C GLU A 150 19.55 9.37 12.49
N LEU A 151 18.92 8.33 11.96
CA LEU A 151 18.04 7.43 12.69
C LEU A 151 18.50 5.97 12.62
N LEU A 152 18.29 5.28 13.74
CA LEU A 152 18.34 3.83 13.91
C LEU A 152 17.09 3.35 14.64
N ILE A 153 16.80 2.06 14.54
CA ILE A 153 15.72 1.38 15.26
C ILE A 153 16.33 0.55 16.40
N ASP A 154 15.87 0.78 17.63
CA ASP A 154 16.08 -0.16 18.73
C ASP A 154 15.17 -1.38 18.50
N THR A 155 15.75 -2.46 18.02
CA THR A 155 15.06 -3.68 17.61
C THR A 155 14.47 -4.47 18.78
N LYS A 156 14.92 -4.21 20.02
CA LYS A 156 14.36 -4.84 21.22
C LYS A 156 13.12 -4.09 21.71
N LYS A 157 13.14 -2.76 21.66
CA LYS A 157 12.05 -1.92 22.20
C LYS A 157 11.05 -1.42 21.15
N ASN A 158 11.34 -1.58 19.86
CA ASN A 158 10.60 -0.92 18.78
C ASN A 158 10.54 0.60 18.92
N LEU A 159 11.66 1.22 19.31
CA LEU A 159 11.74 2.65 19.52
C LEU A 159 12.81 3.27 18.65
N PRO A 160 12.59 4.50 18.15
CA PRO A 160 13.60 5.19 17.38
C PRO A 160 14.79 5.58 18.27
N ARG A 161 15.99 5.48 17.71
CA ARG A 161 17.23 5.99 18.30
C ARG A 161 17.82 7.03 17.35
N ILE A 162 17.84 8.28 17.82
CA ILE A 162 18.47 9.39 17.10
C ILE A 162 19.98 9.33 17.38
N VAL A 163 20.78 9.30 16.32
CA VAL A 163 22.25 9.29 16.39
C VAL A 163 22.81 10.69 16.28
N LYS A 164 22.28 11.47 15.33
CA LYS A 164 22.67 12.86 15.08
C LYS A 164 21.45 13.67 14.71
N GLU A 165 21.43 14.93 15.12
CA GLU A 165 20.41 15.88 14.74
C GLU A 165 21.06 17.24 14.46
N GLU A 166 20.75 17.83 13.31
CA GLU A 166 21.24 19.15 12.93
C GLU A 166 20.19 19.93 12.13
N MET A 167 20.38 21.25 12.06
CA MET A 167 19.62 22.12 11.18
C MET A 167 20.42 22.33 9.91
N ASP A 168 19.74 22.23 8.77
CA ASP A 168 20.33 22.37 7.45
C ASP A 168 19.65 23.51 6.68
N HIS A 169 20.37 24.12 5.75
CA HIS A 169 19.79 25.07 4.81
C HIS A 169 19.29 24.32 3.58
N TRP A 170 17.99 24.42 3.32
CA TRP A 170 17.37 23.76 2.17
C TRP A 170 16.57 24.77 1.35
N GLU A 171 16.94 24.91 0.07
CA GLU A 171 16.36 25.88 -0.87
C GLU A 171 14.88 25.63 -1.16
N ARG A 172 14.43 24.36 -1.08
CA ARG A 172 13.02 23.98 -1.28
C ARG A 172 12.11 24.67 -0.27
N ARG A 173 10.87 24.97 -0.66
CA ARG A 173 9.85 25.56 0.23
C ARG A 173 9.46 24.62 1.37
N SER A 174 9.17 23.37 1.03
CA SER A 174 8.83 22.27 1.94
C SER A 174 9.17 20.94 1.27
N GLY A 175 9.18 19.87 2.05
CA GLY A 175 9.38 18.52 1.53
C GLY A 175 10.05 17.59 2.52
N THR A 176 10.22 16.34 2.12
CA THR A 176 11.03 15.36 2.85
C THR A 176 12.00 14.67 1.90
N ARG A 177 13.24 14.50 2.33
CA ARG A 177 14.27 13.70 1.67
C ARG A 177 14.69 12.57 2.60
N ILE A 178 14.63 11.35 2.10
CA ILE A 178 15.14 10.15 2.79
C ILE A 178 16.31 9.57 2.01
N GLU A 179 17.39 9.26 2.74
CA GLU A 179 18.57 8.58 2.21
C GLU A 179 18.78 7.28 2.98
N ILE A 180 18.66 6.15 2.27
CA ILE A 180 18.77 4.80 2.83
C ILE A 180 19.95 4.07 2.18
N PHE A 181 20.75 3.37 2.98
CA PHE A 181 21.93 2.62 2.51
C PHE A 181 21.66 1.12 2.59
N VAL A 182 21.46 0.48 1.46
CA VAL A 182 21.03 -0.92 1.42
C VAL A 182 21.98 -1.79 0.63
N LYS A 183 22.16 -3.03 1.09
CA LYS A 183 22.75 -4.06 0.24
C LYS A 183 21.73 -4.50 -0.80
N GLY A 184 22.08 -4.43 -2.08
CA GLY A 184 21.12 -4.64 -3.17
C GLY A 184 21.78 -5.14 -4.45
N LYS A 185 20.97 -5.39 -5.47
CA LYS A 185 21.47 -5.66 -6.82
C LYS A 185 20.61 -4.91 -7.82
N TYR A 186 21.18 -3.87 -8.42
CA TYR A 186 20.52 -3.13 -9.48
C TYR A 186 20.50 -3.94 -10.78
N VAL A 187 19.36 -3.94 -11.48
CA VAL A 187 19.19 -4.63 -12.76
C VAL A 187 18.50 -3.69 -13.75
N LYS A 188 19.10 -3.54 -14.93
CA LYS A 188 18.52 -2.81 -16.06
C LYS A 188 17.73 -3.76 -16.97
N ASN A 189 16.76 -3.21 -17.69
CA ASN A 189 16.02 -3.88 -18.78
C ASN A 189 15.35 -5.21 -18.37
N ARG A 190 14.88 -5.31 -17.12
CA ARG A 190 14.07 -6.44 -16.65
C ARG A 190 12.72 -5.93 -16.17
N LYS A 191 11.68 -6.75 -16.33
CA LYS A 191 10.33 -6.47 -15.79
C LYS A 191 10.32 -6.23 -14.28
N GLN A 192 11.23 -6.86 -13.56
CA GLN A 192 11.44 -6.68 -12.12
C GLN A 192 12.63 -5.75 -11.89
N SER A 193 12.46 -4.47 -12.24
CA SER A 193 13.47 -3.42 -12.07
C SER A 193 12.83 -2.19 -11.41
N VAL A 194 13.69 -1.30 -10.87
CA VAL A 194 13.23 -0.02 -10.33
C VAL A 194 12.63 0.85 -11.42
N TYR A 195 13.25 0.86 -12.60
CA TYR A 195 12.73 1.60 -13.76
C TYR A 195 11.29 1.19 -14.08
N GLU A 196 11.02 -0.12 -14.20
CA GLU A 196 9.67 -0.59 -14.54
C GLU A 196 8.66 -0.28 -13.43
N TYR A 197 9.09 -0.29 -12.17
CA TYR A 197 8.26 0.17 -11.05
C TYR A 197 7.89 1.64 -11.22
N LEU A 198 8.86 2.54 -11.40
CA LEU A 198 8.62 3.97 -11.53
C LEU A 198 7.81 4.32 -12.77
N ARG A 199 8.09 3.67 -13.90
CA ARG A 199 7.29 3.76 -15.13
C ARG A 199 5.84 3.36 -14.87
N SER A 200 5.61 2.20 -14.24
CA SER A 200 4.27 1.75 -13.89
C SER A 200 3.58 2.71 -12.91
N THR A 201 4.31 3.27 -11.96
CA THR A 201 3.82 4.28 -11.02
C THR A 201 3.40 5.56 -11.73
N ALA A 202 4.16 6.02 -12.74
CA ALA A 202 3.82 7.19 -13.54
C ALA A 202 2.54 6.98 -14.37
N ILE A 203 2.29 5.76 -14.88
CA ILE A 203 1.06 5.42 -15.63
C ILE A 203 -0.19 5.62 -14.76
N VAL A 204 -0.14 5.18 -13.50
CA VAL A 204 -1.31 5.19 -12.59
C VAL A 204 -1.41 6.44 -11.73
N ASN A 205 -0.37 7.28 -11.72
CA ASN A 205 -0.34 8.57 -11.04
C ASN A 205 0.02 9.67 -12.05
N PRO A 206 -0.86 9.97 -13.03
CA PRO A 206 -0.55 10.90 -14.12
C PRO A 206 -0.40 12.36 -13.65
N HIS A 207 -0.79 12.69 -12.42
CA HIS A 207 -0.59 14.00 -11.80
C HIS A 207 0.81 14.18 -11.19
N ALA A 208 1.57 13.09 -11.02
CA ALA A 208 2.90 13.12 -10.44
C ALA A 208 3.98 13.34 -11.50
N CYS A 209 5.01 14.11 -11.14
CA CYS A 209 6.28 14.15 -11.86
C CYS A 209 7.31 13.33 -11.09
N ILE A 210 8.00 12.42 -11.77
CA ILE A 210 9.05 11.59 -11.17
C ILE A 210 10.34 11.77 -11.95
N ILE A 211 11.38 12.28 -11.31
CA ILE A 211 12.74 12.35 -11.86
C ILE A 211 13.52 11.17 -11.31
N PHE A 212 14.07 10.33 -12.18
CA PHE A 212 14.83 9.16 -11.80
C PHE A 212 16.26 9.23 -12.32
N ILE A 213 17.24 9.16 -11.42
CA ILE A 213 18.66 9.04 -11.74
C ILE A 213 19.14 7.64 -11.38
N GLU A 214 19.55 6.89 -12.40
CA GLU A 214 20.11 5.55 -12.28
C GLU A 214 21.55 5.56 -11.74
N PRO A 215 22.08 4.40 -11.29
CA PRO A 215 23.46 4.31 -10.78
C PRO A 215 24.56 4.63 -11.80
N ASP A 216 24.26 4.60 -13.09
CA ASP A 216 25.19 5.00 -14.16
C ASP A 216 25.04 6.48 -14.56
N GLY A 217 24.18 7.23 -13.86
CA GLY A 217 23.91 8.64 -14.14
C GLY A 217 22.85 8.87 -15.22
N THR A 218 22.23 7.83 -15.78
CA THR A 218 21.12 8.01 -16.73
C THR A 218 19.95 8.69 -16.02
N GLU A 219 19.55 9.85 -16.53
CA GLU A 219 18.40 10.58 -16.05
C GLU A 219 17.17 10.26 -16.91
N THR A 220 16.06 9.90 -16.26
CA THR A 220 14.75 9.73 -16.88
C THR A 220 13.74 10.61 -16.15
N VAL A 221 13.00 11.41 -16.90
CA VAL A 221 11.94 12.27 -16.36
C VAL A 221 10.59 11.71 -16.80
N PHE A 222 9.80 11.25 -15.83
CA PHE A 222 8.40 10.91 -16.00
C PHE A 222 7.58 12.15 -15.66
N GLU A 223 7.39 13.02 -16.65
CA GLU A 223 6.61 14.26 -16.48
C GLU A 223 5.14 13.95 -16.17
N ARG A 224 4.47 14.83 -15.43
CA ARG A 224 3.01 14.76 -15.24
C ARG A 224 2.25 14.99 -16.56
N VAL A 225 1.03 14.48 -16.63
CA VAL A 225 0.11 14.59 -17.78
C VAL A 225 -1.11 15.43 -17.42
N VAL A 226 -1.42 15.55 -16.14
CA VAL A 226 -2.53 16.36 -15.63
C VAL A 226 -2.08 17.18 -14.43
N GLU A 227 -2.73 18.33 -14.24
CA GLU A 227 -2.49 19.24 -13.11
C GLU A 227 -3.63 19.18 -12.09
N GLU A 228 -4.52 18.20 -12.22
CA GLU A 228 -5.63 17.96 -11.30
C GLU A 228 -5.28 16.81 -10.38
N LEU A 229 -5.48 17.01 -9.08
CA LEU A 229 -5.30 15.96 -8.08
C LEU A 229 -6.49 15.01 -8.09
N PRO A 230 -6.25 13.72 -7.80
CA PRO A 230 -7.34 12.77 -7.61
C PRO A 230 -8.21 13.13 -6.41
N GLU A 231 -9.50 12.78 -6.47
CA GLU A 231 -10.41 12.95 -5.34
C GLU A 231 -9.93 12.11 -4.15
N GLN A 232 -9.81 12.73 -2.98
CA GLN A 232 -9.36 12.01 -1.79
C GLN A 232 -10.45 11.05 -1.29
N PRO A 233 -10.10 9.79 -1.01
CA PRO A 233 -11.05 8.82 -0.48
C PRO A 233 -11.48 9.23 0.93
N ARG A 234 -12.79 9.13 1.19
CA ARG A 234 -13.37 9.42 2.50
C ARG A 234 -13.33 8.19 3.39
N GLU A 235 -13.13 8.40 4.68
CA GLU A 235 -13.23 7.34 5.66
C GLU A 235 -14.67 6.85 5.77
N ILE A 236 -14.85 5.53 5.69
CA ILE A 236 -16.15 4.89 5.87
C ILE A 236 -16.15 4.01 7.11
N LYS A 237 -17.34 3.79 7.65
CA LYS A 237 -17.58 2.83 8.73
C LYS A 237 -17.60 1.41 8.16
N PRO A 238 -17.17 0.41 8.94
CA PRO A 238 -17.16 -0.97 8.49
C PRO A 238 -18.57 -1.48 8.17
N HIS A 239 -18.66 -2.32 7.15
CA HIS A 239 -19.92 -2.95 6.78
C HIS A 239 -20.09 -4.29 7.53
N PRO A 240 -21.30 -4.63 8.03
CA PRO A 240 -21.53 -5.83 8.83
C PRO A 240 -21.15 -7.15 8.15
N TYR A 241 -21.27 -7.24 6.82
CA TYR A 241 -20.89 -8.46 6.08
C TYR A 241 -19.39 -8.76 6.08
N GLY A 242 -18.54 -7.75 6.29
CA GLY A 242 -17.09 -7.89 6.27
C GLY A 242 -16.44 -8.03 7.63
N ILE A 243 -17.24 -7.97 8.70
CA ILE A 243 -16.73 -8.03 10.06
C ILE A 243 -16.62 -9.48 10.53
N GLU A 244 -15.50 -9.77 11.18
CA GLU A 244 -15.25 -11.00 11.90
C GLU A 244 -15.55 -10.84 13.40
N LEU A 245 -15.70 -11.98 14.10
CA LEU A 245 -16.05 -12.00 15.51
C LEU A 245 -15.06 -11.20 16.39
N GLY A 246 -13.75 -11.30 16.13
CA GLY A 246 -12.73 -10.57 16.88
C GLY A 246 -12.87 -9.05 16.74
N THR A 247 -13.09 -8.59 15.51
CA THR A 247 -13.32 -7.17 15.21
C THR A 247 -14.60 -6.66 15.86
N LEU A 248 -15.69 -7.44 15.79
CA LEU A 248 -16.95 -7.11 16.47
C LEU A 248 -16.76 -6.94 17.98
N LEU A 249 -16.06 -7.89 18.63
CA LEU A 249 -15.79 -7.83 20.07
C LEU A 249 -14.94 -6.61 20.46
N LYS A 250 -13.98 -6.24 19.61
CA LYS A 250 -13.18 -5.02 19.81
C LYS A 250 -14.05 -3.77 19.72
N MET A 251 -14.87 -3.66 18.67
CA MET A 251 -15.79 -2.54 18.47
C MET A 251 -16.79 -2.40 19.63
N LEU A 252 -17.33 -3.52 20.13
CA LEU A 252 -18.23 -3.54 21.28
C LEU A 252 -17.61 -2.99 22.57
N LYS A 253 -16.29 -3.14 22.76
CA LYS A 253 -15.56 -2.59 23.91
C LYS A 253 -15.22 -1.11 23.75
N GLU A 254 -14.86 -0.69 22.53
CA GLU A 254 -14.42 0.67 22.21
C GLU A 254 -15.57 1.64 21.99
N THR A 255 -16.78 1.15 21.70
CA THR A 255 -17.94 2.00 21.40
C THR A 255 -18.34 2.91 22.57
N LYS A 256 -18.86 4.08 22.20
CA LYS A 256 -19.50 5.04 23.11
C LYS A 256 -21.01 4.80 23.25
N ALA A 257 -21.59 3.92 22.44
CA ALA A 257 -23.02 3.63 22.47
C ALA A 257 -23.41 2.89 23.76
N LYS A 258 -24.54 3.28 24.35
CA LYS A 258 -25.10 2.63 25.56
C LYS A 258 -26.06 1.48 25.26
N LYS A 259 -26.46 1.32 23.99
CA LYS A 259 -27.46 0.34 23.54
C LYS A 259 -26.98 -0.37 22.29
N ILE A 260 -27.25 -1.67 22.15
CA ILE A 260 -26.92 -2.46 20.94
C ILE A 260 -27.53 -1.86 19.68
N THR A 261 -28.78 -1.42 19.75
CA THR A 261 -29.46 -0.82 18.60
C THR A 261 -28.76 0.45 18.11
N SER A 262 -28.28 1.28 19.05
CA SER A 262 -27.52 2.50 18.75
C SER A 262 -26.13 2.17 18.21
N PHE A 263 -25.47 1.15 18.78
CA PHE A 263 -24.19 0.63 18.30
C PHE A 263 -24.27 0.17 16.83
N LEU A 264 -25.27 -0.65 16.50
CA LEU A 264 -25.46 -1.17 15.15
C LEU A 264 -25.74 -0.06 14.13
N SER A 265 -26.54 0.96 14.46
CA SER A 265 -26.80 2.09 13.57
C SER A 265 -25.67 3.13 13.53
N GLY A 266 -24.88 3.21 14.61
CA GLY A 266 -23.90 4.27 14.82
C GLY A 266 -22.52 3.89 14.30
N ASP A 267 -22.08 2.66 14.51
CA ASP A 267 -20.69 2.26 14.29
C ASP A 267 -20.49 1.47 12.98
N PHE A 268 -21.58 1.11 12.29
CA PHE A 268 -21.56 0.42 11.00
C PHE A 268 -22.10 1.30 9.88
N SER A 269 -21.62 1.05 8.67
CA SER A 269 -22.22 1.62 7.45
C SER A 269 -23.51 0.87 7.07
N SER A 270 -24.43 1.57 6.42
CA SER A 270 -25.62 1.01 5.78
C SER A 270 -26.63 0.29 6.69
N ILE A 271 -26.59 0.53 8.02
CA ILE A 271 -27.61 0.10 8.97
C ILE A 271 -28.49 1.28 9.38
N SER A 272 -29.78 1.21 9.05
CA SER A 272 -30.79 2.13 9.61
C SER A 272 -31.25 1.67 10.99
N PRO A 273 -31.82 2.56 11.83
CA PRO A 273 -32.37 2.17 13.14
C PRO A 273 -33.45 1.07 13.05
N GLN A 274 -34.18 0.99 11.93
CA GLN A 274 -35.16 -0.07 11.68
C GLN A 274 -34.47 -1.42 11.46
N LYS A 275 -33.44 -1.47 10.61
CA LYS A 275 -32.64 -2.68 10.36
C LYS A 275 -31.87 -3.12 11.61
N ALA A 276 -31.38 -2.19 12.42
CA ALA A 276 -30.74 -2.51 13.70
C ALA A 276 -31.70 -3.27 14.63
N LYS A 277 -32.97 -2.85 14.72
CA LYS A 277 -34.00 -3.56 15.50
C LYS A 277 -34.31 -4.94 14.92
N GLU A 278 -34.33 -5.06 13.59
CA GLU A 278 -34.53 -6.33 12.89
C GLU A 278 -33.40 -7.34 13.19
N ILE A 279 -32.13 -6.90 13.11
CA ILE A 279 -30.96 -7.73 13.44
C ILE A 279 -31.04 -8.23 14.88
N VAL A 280 -31.35 -7.35 15.83
CA VAL A 280 -31.49 -7.71 17.24
C VAL A 280 -32.64 -8.70 17.47
N ARG A 281 -33.75 -8.53 16.76
CA ARG A 281 -34.90 -9.46 16.82
C ARG A 281 -34.53 -10.84 16.30
N ILE A 282 -33.80 -10.93 15.19
CA ILE A 282 -33.33 -12.21 14.61
C ILE A 282 -32.27 -12.87 15.50
N ALA A 283 -31.47 -12.07 16.21
CA ALA A 283 -30.47 -12.55 17.16
C ALA A 283 -31.09 -13.01 18.50
N GLU A 284 -32.40 -12.82 18.70
CA GLU A 284 -33.11 -13.13 19.96
C GLU A 284 -32.49 -12.42 21.17
N MET A 285 -32.08 -11.17 20.99
CA MET A 285 -31.41 -10.37 22.02
C MET A 285 -32.25 -9.16 22.44
N ASN A 286 -31.99 -8.63 23.64
CA ASN A 286 -32.59 -7.37 24.09
C ASN A 286 -31.78 -6.17 23.55
N GLY A 287 -32.42 -5.33 22.75
CA GLY A 287 -31.78 -4.18 22.08
C GLY A 287 -31.33 -3.04 22.99
N ASN A 288 -31.71 -3.09 24.27
CA ASN A 288 -31.30 -2.14 25.31
C ASN A 288 -30.07 -2.61 26.11
N LEU A 289 -29.54 -3.81 25.83
CA LEU A 289 -28.31 -4.27 26.47
C LEU A 289 -27.15 -3.32 26.18
N ASN A 290 -26.24 -3.24 27.14
CA ASN A 290 -25.02 -2.47 27.02
C ASN A 290 -24.05 -3.21 26.07
N PRO A 291 -23.57 -2.59 24.97
CA PRO A 291 -22.63 -3.24 24.05
C PRO A 291 -21.39 -3.84 24.72
N LYS A 292 -20.92 -3.24 25.82
CA LYS A 292 -19.72 -3.66 26.55
C LYS A 292 -19.89 -4.95 27.37
N GLU A 293 -21.13 -5.34 27.65
CA GLU A 293 -21.45 -6.54 28.44
C GLU A 293 -21.69 -7.77 27.56
N ILE A 294 -21.68 -7.60 26.23
CA ILE A 294 -21.94 -8.68 25.28
C ILE A 294 -20.84 -9.73 25.33
N GLY A 295 -21.25 -10.97 25.60
CA GLY A 295 -20.37 -12.14 25.58
C GLY A 295 -20.05 -12.65 24.18
N LEU A 296 -19.15 -13.64 24.11
CA LEU A 296 -18.72 -14.25 22.85
C LEU A 296 -19.88 -14.92 22.09
N ASP A 297 -20.78 -15.61 22.79
CA ASP A 297 -21.88 -16.34 22.16
C ASP A 297 -22.98 -15.40 21.64
N GLU A 298 -23.25 -14.32 22.36
CA GLU A 298 -24.15 -13.26 21.92
C GLU A 298 -23.60 -12.51 20.69
N ALA A 299 -22.30 -12.21 20.67
CA ALA A 299 -21.64 -11.61 19.51
C ALA A 299 -21.71 -12.52 18.27
N LYS A 300 -21.56 -13.85 18.43
CA LYS A 300 -21.77 -14.81 17.33
C LYS A 300 -23.20 -14.76 16.78
N LYS A 301 -24.21 -14.68 17.66
CA LYS A 301 -25.61 -14.56 17.26
C LYS A 301 -25.87 -13.28 16.46
N LEU A 302 -25.35 -12.14 16.92
CA LEU A 302 -25.45 -10.86 16.20
C LEU A 302 -24.82 -10.92 14.81
N LEU A 303 -23.64 -11.54 14.70
CA LEU A 303 -22.93 -11.66 13.42
C LEU A 303 -23.68 -12.56 12.44
N ALA A 304 -24.21 -13.69 12.92
CA ALA A 304 -25.05 -14.59 12.12
C ALA A 304 -26.36 -13.91 11.68
N ALA A 305 -27.00 -13.14 12.57
CA ALA A 305 -28.20 -12.37 12.27
C ALA A 305 -27.93 -11.28 11.22
N SER A 306 -26.80 -10.58 11.34
CA SER A 306 -26.40 -9.52 10.40
C SER A 306 -26.25 -10.03 8.98
N LYS A 307 -25.73 -11.26 8.79
CA LYS A 307 -25.61 -11.91 7.47
C LYS A 307 -26.95 -12.32 6.85
N LYS A 308 -28.00 -12.50 7.65
CA LYS A 308 -29.35 -12.87 7.17
C LYS A 308 -30.18 -11.68 6.70
N VAL A 309 -29.92 -10.49 7.25
CA VAL A 309 -30.64 -9.26 6.88
C VAL A 309 -30.07 -8.70 5.59
N LYS A 310 -30.94 -8.30 4.65
CA LYS A 310 -30.51 -7.64 3.39
C LYS A 310 -30.14 -6.19 3.66
N LEU A 311 -28.85 -5.89 3.67
CA LEU A 311 -28.31 -4.55 3.88
C LEU A 311 -28.13 -3.81 2.54
N VAL A 312 -28.08 -2.48 2.61
CA VAL A 312 -27.72 -1.67 1.44
C VAL A 312 -26.21 -1.78 1.27
N SER A 313 -25.72 -1.76 0.03
CA SER A 313 -24.29 -1.71 -0.23
C SER A 313 -23.62 -0.55 0.53
N PRO A 314 -22.39 -0.74 1.06
CA PRO A 314 -21.59 0.35 1.59
C PRO A 314 -21.38 1.48 0.56
N PRO A 315 -21.16 2.72 1.04
CA PRO A 315 -20.86 3.85 0.17
C PRO A 315 -19.54 3.65 -0.58
N THR A 316 -19.45 4.17 -1.79
CA THR A 316 -18.29 4.03 -2.68
C THR A 316 -17.31 5.18 -2.58
N ASP A 317 -17.65 6.23 -1.81
CA ASP A 317 -16.83 7.43 -1.57
C ASP A 317 -15.48 7.12 -0.88
N CYS A 318 -15.29 5.89 -0.41
CA CYS A 318 -14.01 5.41 0.12
C CYS A 318 -13.00 5.01 -0.97
N LEU A 319 -13.42 4.99 -2.23
CA LEU A 319 -12.60 4.63 -3.39
C LEU A 319 -12.19 5.89 -4.14
N SER A 320 -10.98 5.87 -4.68
CA SER A 320 -10.38 6.89 -5.53
C SER A 320 -9.88 6.20 -6.81
N PRO A 321 -10.75 6.01 -7.83
CA PRO A 321 -10.34 5.44 -9.12
C PRO A 321 -9.27 6.29 -9.79
N ILE A 322 -8.54 5.72 -10.74
CA ILE A 322 -7.70 6.52 -11.64
C ILE A 322 -8.58 7.24 -12.65
N GLY A 323 -9.58 6.56 -13.21
CA GLY A 323 -10.49 7.09 -14.21
C GLY A 323 -10.05 6.79 -15.64
N GLU A 324 -11.02 6.45 -16.48
CA GLU A 324 -10.83 6.04 -17.88
C GLU A 324 -9.92 6.99 -18.68
N THR A 325 -10.20 8.29 -18.62
CA THR A 325 -9.46 9.31 -19.38
C THR A 325 -8.00 9.41 -18.91
N LEU A 326 -7.77 9.30 -17.61
CA LEU A 326 -6.45 9.39 -17.00
C LEU A 326 -5.60 8.17 -17.32
N ILE A 327 -6.18 6.95 -17.26
CA ILE A 327 -5.51 5.72 -17.69
C ILE A 327 -5.10 5.82 -19.17
N LYS A 328 -6.00 6.30 -20.03
CA LYS A 328 -5.72 6.45 -21.47
C LYS A 328 -4.56 7.41 -21.72
N ARG A 329 -4.52 8.53 -21.00
CA ARG A 329 -3.44 9.53 -21.08
C ARG A 329 -2.11 8.98 -20.57
N GLY A 330 -2.10 8.31 -19.42
CA GLY A 330 -0.90 7.69 -18.85
C GLY A 330 -0.32 6.62 -19.77
N LEU A 331 -1.16 5.70 -20.27
CA LEU A 331 -0.75 4.70 -21.25
C LEU A 331 -0.19 5.34 -22.52
N ARG A 332 -0.87 6.33 -23.10
CA ARG A 332 -0.43 6.99 -24.33
C ARG A 332 0.96 7.63 -24.19
N LYS A 333 1.26 8.24 -23.04
CA LYS A 333 2.55 8.87 -22.79
C LYS A 333 3.67 7.84 -22.69
N GLU A 334 3.51 6.86 -21.81
CA GLU A 334 4.54 5.85 -21.53
C GLU A 334 4.70 4.79 -22.63
N THR A 335 3.76 4.74 -23.57
CA THR A 335 3.84 3.89 -24.77
C THR A 335 4.06 4.70 -26.05
N LEU A 336 4.32 6.01 -25.97
CA LEU A 336 4.48 6.84 -27.17
C LEU A 336 5.64 6.35 -28.05
N GLN A 337 6.72 5.89 -27.44
CA GLN A 337 7.87 5.28 -28.14
C GLN A 337 7.48 4.01 -28.91
N LEU A 338 6.41 3.34 -28.50
CA LEU A 338 5.90 2.14 -29.17
C LEU A 338 4.98 2.47 -30.35
N SER A 339 4.53 3.73 -30.49
CA SER A 339 3.57 4.17 -31.51
C SER A 339 2.34 3.24 -31.64
N PRO A 340 1.55 3.08 -30.56
CA PRO A 340 0.42 2.16 -30.56
C PRO A 340 -0.65 2.58 -31.57
N GLU A 341 -1.23 1.60 -32.25
CA GLU A 341 -2.30 1.80 -33.22
C GLU A 341 -3.64 2.08 -32.54
N PHE A 342 -3.84 1.48 -31.36
CA PHE A 342 -5.11 1.55 -30.64
C PHE A 342 -4.90 1.54 -29.12
N ILE A 343 -5.66 2.40 -28.42
CA ILE A 343 -5.74 2.43 -26.95
C ILE A 343 -7.22 2.56 -26.55
N SER A 344 -7.70 1.63 -25.73
CA SER A 344 -9.04 1.66 -25.14
C SER A 344 -8.97 1.41 -23.64
N THR A 345 -9.87 2.04 -22.90
CA THR A 345 -9.95 2.00 -21.44
C THR A 345 -11.40 1.92 -21.03
N ASP A 346 -11.69 1.29 -19.89
CA ASP A 346 -13.04 1.21 -19.32
C ASP A 346 -12.97 1.16 -17.80
N THR A 347 -13.90 1.85 -17.13
CA THR A 347 -14.04 1.87 -15.66
C THR A 347 -15.41 1.30 -15.29
N ARG A 348 -15.41 0.18 -14.57
CA ARG A 348 -16.65 -0.48 -14.13
C ARG A 348 -17.28 0.26 -12.95
N GLN A 349 -18.58 0.08 -12.77
CA GLN A 349 -19.26 0.50 -11.54
C GLN A 349 -18.68 -0.25 -10.32
N ALA A 350 -18.55 0.46 -9.20
CA ALA A 350 -18.09 -0.12 -7.96
C ALA A 350 -19.02 -1.24 -7.48
N ASN A 351 -18.43 -2.29 -6.92
CA ASN A 351 -19.12 -3.45 -6.39
C ASN A 351 -18.60 -3.75 -4.98
N VAL A 352 -19.22 -4.69 -4.28
CA VAL A 352 -18.91 -4.96 -2.87
C VAL A 352 -18.63 -6.44 -2.69
N PHE A 353 -17.46 -6.76 -2.15
CA PHE A 353 -17.09 -8.11 -1.78
C PHE A 353 -16.86 -8.17 -0.28
N SER A 354 -17.59 -9.05 0.42
CA SER A 354 -17.48 -9.23 1.86
C SER A 354 -17.47 -7.90 2.64
N GLY A 355 -18.37 -6.98 2.29
CA GLY A 355 -18.48 -5.68 2.96
C GLY A 355 -17.42 -4.62 2.56
N THR A 356 -16.47 -4.95 1.70
CA THR A 356 -15.47 -4.01 1.17
C THR A 356 -15.87 -3.57 -0.23
N PRO A 357 -16.14 -2.26 -0.45
CA PRO A 357 -16.26 -1.70 -1.78
C PRO A 357 -14.97 -1.90 -2.57
N PHE A 358 -15.08 -2.24 -3.85
CA PHE A 358 -13.96 -2.26 -4.79
C PHE A 358 -14.44 -1.84 -6.17
N MET A 359 -13.52 -1.40 -7.00
CA MET A 359 -13.80 -1.05 -8.39
C MET A 359 -12.70 -1.56 -9.30
N VAL A 360 -13.06 -1.93 -10.54
CA VAL A 360 -12.12 -2.47 -11.51
C VAL A 360 -12.05 -1.55 -12.71
N GLU A 361 -10.84 -1.20 -13.09
CA GLU A 361 -10.53 -0.40 -14.27
C GLU A 361 -9.62 -1.22 -15.19
N SER A 362 -9.83 -1.12 -16.48
CA SER A 362 -9.06 -1.87 -17.47
C SER A 362 -8.62 -0.98 -18.62
N GLY A 363 -7.48 -1.33 -19.21
CA GLY A 363 -6.95 -0.68 -20.40
C GLY A 363 -6.30 -1.71 -21.31
N ILE A 364 -6.36 -1.46 -22.62
CA ILE A 364 -5.64 -2.23 -23.62
C ILE A 364 -4.93 -1.28 -24.58
N VAL A 365 -3.67 -1.59 -24.86
CA VAL A 365 -2.86 -0.95 -25.89
C VAL A 365 -2.54 -2.02 -26.92
N TYR A 366 -2.72 -1.73 -28.21
CA TYR A 366 -2.51 -2.68 -29.29
C TYR A 366 -1.70 -2.06 -30.44
N GLY A 367 -0.83 -2.88 -31.05
CA GLY A 367 -0.09 -2.55 -32.28
C GLY A 367 1.22 -1.80 -32.04
N GLY A 368 1.72 -1.15 -33.09
CA GLY A 368 2.99 -0.41 -33.05
C GLY A 368 4.22 -1.32 -33.09
N SER A 369 5.27 -0.97 -32.35
CA SER A 369 6.51 -1.76 -32.27
C SER A 369 6.45 -2.92 -31.26
N LEU A 370 5.26 -3.24 -30.74
CA LEU A 370 5.08 -4.36 -29.83
C LEU A 370 5.33 -5.72 -30.53
N PRO A 371 5.95 -6.71 -29.85
CA PRO A 371 6.24 -8.01 -30.44
C PRO A 371 4.96 -8.76 -30.84
N LYS A 372 4.82 -9.12 -32.11
CA LYS A 372 3.63 -9.83 -32.63
C LYS A 372 3.50 -11.27 -32.12
N ASP A 373 4.64 -11.96 -31.98
CA ASP A 373 4.67 -13.36 -31.53
C ASP A 373 4.97 -13.50 -30.03
N GLY A 374 5.08 -12.37 -29.33
CA GLY A 374 5.43 -12.33 -27.91
C GLY A 374 4.23 -12.56 -27.00
N ARG A 375 4.49 -12.99 -25.76
CA ARG A 375 3.49 -13.00 -24.70
C ARG A 375 3.05 -11.56 -24.41
N VAL A 376 1.74 -11.35 -24.36
CA VAL A 376 1.13 -10.06 -24.00
C VAL A 376 1.66 -9.58 -22.66
N GLU A 377 1.96 -8.28 -22.58
CA GLU A 377 2.38 -7.65 -21.35
C GLU A 377 1.17 -7.35 -20.47
N LEU A 378 1.22 -7.78 -19.20
CA LEU A 378 0.15 -7.53 -18.24
C LEU A 378 0.65 -6.61 -17.13
N LEU A 379 0.11 -5.39 -17.10
CA LEU A 379 0.31 -4.41 -16.05
C LEU A 379 -0.81 -4.56 -15.01
N ARG A 380 -0.41 -4.84 -13.76
CA ARG A 380 -1.33 -5.13 -12.66
C ARG A 380 -1.19 -4.08 -11.59
N PHE A 381 -2.31 -3.53 -11.15
CA PHE A 381 -2.33 -2.47 -10.14
C PHE A 381 -3.36 -2.78 -9.05
N ALA A 382 -3.02 -2.44 -7.81
CA ALA A 382 -3.95 -2.43 -6.69
C ALA A 382 -3.78 -1.10 -5.95
N ASN A 383 -4.87 -0.37 -5.71
CA ASN A 383 -4.86 0.94 -5.03
C ASN A 383 -3.79 1.91 -5.57
N ARG A 384 -3.67 2.02 -6.90
CA ARG A 384 -2.63 2.81 -7.61
C ARG A 384 -1.19 2.40 -7.33
N VAL A 385 -0.96 1.19 -6.81
CA VAL A 385 0.36 0.61 -6.60
C VAL A 385 0.63 -0.49 -7.65
N PRO A 386 1.75 -0.42 -8.39
CA PRO A 386 2.14 -1.47 -9.32
C PRO A 386 2.48 -2.81 -8.63
N LEU A 387 2.02 -3.92 -9.21
CA LEU A 387 2.30 -5.27 -8.74
C LEU A 387 3.32 -5.97 -9.66
N LEU A 388 4.61 -5.89 -9.32
CA LEU A 388 5.68 -6.50 -10.13
C LEU A 388 5.97 -7.98 -9.81
N TYR A 389 5.56 -8.45 -8.63
CA TYR A 389 5.87 -9.80 -8.15
C TYR A 389 4.64 -10.70 -8.09
N GLN A 390 4.89 -12.02 -7.98
CA GLN A 390 3.87 -13.05 -7.78
C GLN A 390 2.74 -13.04 -8.83
N GLU A 391 3.09 -12.83 -10.10
CA GLU A 391 2.10 -12.84 -11.20
C GLU A 391 1.29 -14.14 -11.23
N GLY A 392 1.93 -15.30 -11.00
CA GLY A 392 1.30 -16.60 -11.13
C GLY A 392 0.15 -16.89 -10.15
N GLY A 393 0.13 -16.26 -8.97
CA GLY A 393 -0.94 -16.43 -7.97
C GLY A 393 -1.93 -15.27 -7.93
N CYS A 394 -1.83 -14.31 -8.85
CA CYS A 394 -2.65 -13.12 -8.83
C CYS A 394 -4.01 -13.36 -9.52
N ALA A 395 -5.10 -12.96 -8.86
CA ALA A 395 -6.44 -13.07 -9.40
C ALA A 395 -6.61 -12.33 -10.74
N ILE A 396 -5.93 -11.18 -10.94
CA ILE A 396 -5.92 -10.45 -12.21
C ILE A 396 -5.32 -11.31 -13.33
N THR A 397 -4.19 -11.96 -13.06
CA THR A 397 -3.52 -12.83 -14.01
C THR A 397 -4.41 -14.01 -14.40
N GLU A 398 -5.04 -14.67 -13.42
CA GLU A 398 -5.93 -15.80 -13.68
C GLU A 398 -7.20 -15.38 -14.42
N ALA A 399 -7.74 -14.19 -14.14
CA ALA A 399 -8.85 -13.61 -14.90
C ALA A 399 -8.46 -13.42 -16.38
N VAL A 400 -7.28 -12.86 -16.65
CA VAL A 400 -6.79 -12.68 -18.03
C VAL A 400 -6.53 -14.03 -18.70
N LYS A 401 -5.92 -15.00 -18.01
CA LYS A 401 -5.65 -16.34 -18.59
C LYS A 401 -6.89 -17.16 -18.89
N SER A 402 -7.97 -16.96 -18.14
CA SER A 402 -9.21 -17.74 -18.27
C SER A 402 -10.12 -17.24 -19.40
N MET A 403 -9.86 -16.03 -19.92
CA MET A 403 -10.58 -15.45 -21.05
C MET A 403 -10.12 -16.06 -22.39
N ASP A 404 -11.06 -16.26 -23.31
CA ASP A 404 -10.80 -16.80 -24.66
C ASP A 404 -10.43 -15.67 -25.63
N TRP A 405 -9.16 -15.30 -25.67
CA TRP A 405 -8.64 -14.16 -26.42
C TRP A 405 -8.68 -14.34 -27.94
N ARG A 406 -8.83 -15.58 -28.41
CA ARG A 406 -8.97 -15.91 -29.84
C ARG A 406 -10.21 -15.28 -30.47
N ARG A 407 -11.28 -15.09 -29.68
CA ARG A 407 -12.49 -14.38 -30.11
C ARG A 407 -12.27 -12.89 -30.34
N TYR A 408 -11.18 -12.35 -29.81
CA TYR A 408 -10.81 -10.95 -29.86
C TYR A 408 -9.56 -10.70 -30.72
N GLY A 409 -9.14 -11.69 -31.52
CA GLY A 409 -8.05 -11.53 -32.51
C GLY A 409 -6.63 -11.70 -31.98
N LEU A 410 -6.44 -12.17 -30.74
CA LEU A 410 -5.11 -12.53 -30.21
C LEU A 410 -4.87 -14.04 -30.26
N GLU A 411 -3.62 -14.44 -30.40
CA GLU A 411 -3.25 -15.85 -30.37
C GLU A 411 -3.23 -16.39 -28.94
N GLN A 412 -3.72 -17.61 -28.73
CA GLN A 412 -3.69 -18.26 -27.42
C GLN A 412 -3.63 -19.77 -27.62
N LYS A 413 -2.41 -20.33 -27.59
CA LYS A 413 -2.18 -21.76 -27.84
C LYS A 413 -2.92 -22.60 -26.78
N GLY A 414 -3.82 -23.48 -27.22
CA GLY A 414 -4.62 -24.34 -26.34
C GLY A 414 -5.82 -23.66 -25.66
N GLY A 415 -6.12 -22.39 -25.98
CA GLY A 415 -7.31 -21.67 -25.46
C GLY A 415 -7.31 -21.42 -23.95
N LYS A 416 -6.16 -21.63 -23.28
CA LYS A 416 -5.93 -21.37 -21.86
C LYS A 416 -4.54 -20.81 -21.67
N GLY A 417 -4.36 -19.94 -20.69
CA GLY A 417 -3.07 -19.32 -20.39
C GLY A 417 -2.95 -17.93 -20.98
N MET A 418 -1.74 -17.36 -20.95
CA MET A 418 -1.58 -15.98 -21.39
C MET A 418 -1.66 -15.88 -22.92
N PRO A 419 -2.37 -14.87 -23.46
CA PRO A 419 -2.38 -14.64 -24.89
C PRO A 419 -0.99 -14.17 -25.38
N CYS A 420 -0.76 -14.38 -26.66
CA CYS A 420 0.34 -13.84 -27.43
C CYS A 420 -0.19 -12.82 -28.45
N GLY A 421 0.58 -11.77 -28.66
CA GLY A 421 0.22 -10.69 -29.56
C GLY A 421 0.85 -9.35 -29.18
N PRO A 422 0.77 -8.36 -30.08
CA PRO A 422 1.31 -7.03 -29.87
C PRO A 422 0.37 -6.20 -28.99
N ALA A 423 0.17 -6.64 -27.75
CA ALA A 423 -0.74 -5.99 -26.81
C ALA A 423 -0.13 -5.80 -25.41
N ILE A 424 -0.57 -4.73 -24.75
CA ILE A 424 -0.39 -4.49 -23.31
C ILE A 424 -1.78 -4.41 -22.69
N ILE A 425 -2.01 -5.18 -21.63
CA ILE A 425 -3.25 -5.17 -20.86
C ILE A 425 -2.94 -4.53 -19.50
N LEU A 426 -3.75 -3.56 -19.11
CA LEU A 426 -3.74 -2.92 -17.80
C LEU A 426 -4.99 -3.33 -17.04
N VAL A 427 -4.84 -3.75 -15.79
CA VAL A 427 -5.96 -3.95 -14.87
C VAL A 427 -5.63 -3.34 -13.51
N HIS A 428 -6.51 -2.49 -13.04
CA HIS A 428 -6.46 -1.84 -11.74
C HIS A 428 -7.64 -2.27 -10.88
N VAL A 429 -7.36 -2.62 -9.62
CA VAL A 429 -8.37 -2.86 -8.59
C VAL A 429 -8.20 -1.80 -7.51
N ALA A 430 -9.22 -0.97 -7.35
CA ALA A 430 -9.28 0.14 -6.39
C ALA A 430 -9.97 -0.26 -5.09
#